data_AF-A0A1H7MNM4-F1
#
_entry.id   AF-A0A1H7MNM4-F1
#
_cell.length_a   1.000
_cell.length_b   1.000
_cell.length_c   1.000
_cell.angle_alpha   90.00
_cell.angle_beta   90.00
_cell.angle_gamma   90.00
#
_symmetry.space_group_name_H-M   'P 1'
#
loop_
_entity.id
_entity.type
_entity.pdbx_description
1 polymer ?
#
loop_
_entity_poly.entity_id
_entity_poly.type
_entity_poly.pdbx_seq_one_letter_code
_entity_poly.pdbx_strand_id
1 'polypeptide(L)'
;MLLSAVGCVLTAQGTLPSLQLLGVCLASAGAYTAMSIFWTTPDQAFSIEARAVGLAVINAIGNLGSAANPLVVGWLKDVTHSYAASLFYAAILLAIGAAIVVTLPMGGPTRRAARP
;
A
#
# COMPACT_ATOMS: atom_id res chain seq x y z
N MET A 1 -2.14 4.27 4.21
CA MET A 1 -2.90 3.01 4.02
C MET A 1 -4.37 3.14 4.39
N LEU A 2 -4.74 3.33 5.67
CA LEU A 2 -6.16 3.42 6.06
C LEU A 2 -6.94 4.55 5.37
N LEU A 3 -6.35 5.75 5.26
CA LEU A 3 -6.94 6.85 4.49
C LEU A 3 -7.21 6.45 3.03
N SER A 4 -6.30 5.68 2.44
CA SER A 4 -6.44 5.20 1.08
C SER A 4 -7.58 4.18 0.95
N ALA A 5 -7.69 3.26 1.92
CA ALA A 5 -8.77 2.28 1.98
C ALA A 5 -10.14 2.96 2.12
N VAL A 6 -10.25 3.99 2.98
CA VAL A 6 -11.46 4.81 3.10
C VAL A 6 -11.78 5.50 1.77
N GLY A 7 -10.77 6.07 1.09
CA GLY A 7 -10.93 6.64 -0.24
C GLY A 7 -11.48 5.64 -1.27
N CYS A 8 -10.93 4.42 -1.31
CA CYS A 8 -11.41 3.34 -2.19
C CYS A 8 -12.86 2.96 -1.90
N VAL A 9 -13.26 2.84 -0.63
CA VAL A 9 -14.64 2.53 -0.23
C VAL A 9 -15.59 3.69 -0.60
N LEU A 10 -15.18 4.93 -0.38
CA LEU A 10 -15.96 6.11 -0.75
C LEU A 10 -16.17 6.19 -2.27
N THR A 11 -15.14 5.89 -3.07
CA THR A 11 -15.27 5.83 -4.53
C THR A 11 -16.19 4.69 -4.96
N ALA A 12 -16.09 3.52 -4.33
CA ALA A 12 -16.90 2.35 -4.67
C ALA A 12 -18.40 2.57 -4.41
N GLN A 13 -18.73 3.25 -3.31
CA GLN A 13 -20.11 3.48 -2.88
C GLN A 13 -20.69 4.81 -3.37
N GLY A 14 -19.87 5.72 -3.87
CA GLY A 14 -20.29 7.05 -4.29
C GLY A 14 -21.19 7.00 -5.52
N THR A 15 -22.36 7.63 -5.41
CA THR A 15 -23.31 7.79 -6.53
C THR A 15 -23.13 9.12 -7.27
N LEU A 16 -22.57 10.12 -6.59
CA LEU A 16 -22.27 11.43 -7.14
C LEU A 16 -20.83 11.48 -7.68
N PRO A 17 -20.59 11.97 -8.91
CA PRO A 17 -19.24 12.05 -9.48
C PRO A 17 -18.24 12.83 -8.62
N SER A 18 -18.70 13.89 -7.93
CA SER A 18 -17.88 14.68 -7.01
C SER A 18 -17.40 13.88 -5.80
N LEU A 19 -18.26 13.01 -5.26
CA LEU A 19 -17.91 12.14 -4.13
C LEU A 19 -16.94 11.03 -4.56
N GLN A 20 -17.14 10.47 -5.75
CA GLN A 20 -16.22 9.50 -6.33
C GLN A 20 -14.83 10.11 -6.54
N LEU A 21 -14.77 11.33 -7.09
CA LEU A 21 -13.52 12.07 -7.28
C LEU A 21 -12.82 12.36 -5.96
N LEU A 22 -13.57 12.80 -4.94
CA LEU A 22 -13.02 13.00 -3.60
C LEU A 22 -12.42 11.70 -3.04
N GLY A 23 -13.14 10.58 -3.18
CA GLY A 23 -12.64 9.26 -2.79
C GLY A 23 -11.34 8.88 -3.50
N VAL A 24 -11.23 9.15 -4.81
CA VAL A 24 -10.00 8.90 -5.60
C VAL A 24 -8.85 9.78 -5.13
N CYS A 25 -9.12 11.05 -4.80
CA CYS A 25 -8.12 11.95 -4.23
C CYS A 25 -7.59 11.43 -2.88
N LEU A 26 -8.48 10.99 -1.99
CA LEU A 26 -8.11 10.41 -0.69
C LEU A 26 -7.35 9.08 -0.85
N ALA A 27 -7.81 8.24 -1.77
CA ALA A 27 -7.15 6.99 -2.16
C ALA A 27 -5.71 7.25 -2.59
N SER A 28 -5.52 8.20 -3.50
CA SER A 28 -4.23 8.55 -4.09
C SER A 28 -3.30 9.18 -3.04
N ALA A 29 -3.77 10.18 -2.29
CA ALA A 29 -2.97 10.83 -1.26
C ALA A 29 -2.47 9.81 -0.22
N GLY A 30 -3.37 8.97 0.31
CA GLY A 30 -3.02 7.97 1.31
C GLY A 30 -2.10 6.85 0.78
N ALA A 31 -2.16 6.53 -0.51
CA ALA A 31 -1.30 5.52 -1.15
C ALA A 31 0.11 6.07 -1.38
N TYR A 32 0.25 7.26 -1.96
CA TYR A 32 1.56 7.87 -2.22
C TYR A 32 2.30 8.22 -0.93
N THR A 33 1.61 8.69 0.11
CA THR A 33 2.24 8.88 1.42
C THR A 33 2.78 7.57 1.98
N ALA A 34 2.01 6.47 1.90
CA ALA A 34 2.46 5.16 2.34
C ALA A 34 3.66 4.66 1.52
N MET A 35 3.66 4.90 0.21
CA MET A 35 4.77 4.54 -0.68
C MET A 35 6.05 5.30 -0.31
N SER A 36 5.96 6.59 -0.01
CA SER A 36 7.10 7.41 0.42
C SER A 36 7.72 6.88 1.71
N ILE A 37 6.89 6.57 2.71
CA ILE A 37 7.34 6.01 4.00
C ILE A 37 7.91 4.59 3.83
N PHE A 38 7.29 3.78 2.96
CA PHE A 38 7.75 2.43 2.70
C PHE A 38 9.20 2.43 2.21
N TRP A 39 9.59 3.30 1.28
CA TRP A 39 10.95 3.28 0.74
C TRP A 39 12.01 3.83 1.70
N THR A 40 11.64 4.62 2.72
CA THR A 40 12.60 5.08 3.75
C THR A 40 12.85 4.05 4.85
N THR A 41 11.97 3.04 4.97
CA THR A 41 12.02 2.05 6.08
C THR A 41 13.08 0.95 5.90
N PRO A 42 13.22 0.28 4.73
CA PRO A 42 14.22 -0.77 4.50
C PRO A 42 15.65 -0.33 4.77
N ASP A 43 15.96 0.94 4.47
CA ASP A 43 17.26 1.52 4.73
C ASP A 43 17.61 1.44 6.22
N GLN A 44 16.65 1.76 7.09
CA GLN A 44 16.82 1.73 8.53
C GLN A 44 16.72 0.31 9.12
N ALA A 45 16.01 -0.60 8.44
CA ALA A 45 15.71 -1.94 8.95
C ALA A 45 16.81 -2.97 8.64
N PHE A 46 17.56 -2.81 7.55
CA PHE A 46 18.61 -3.76 7.14
C PHE A 46 20.01 -3.27 7.52
N SER A 47 20.88 -4.21 7.90
CA SER A 47 22.32 -3.95 7.95
C SER A 47 22.85 -3.66 6.55
N ILE A 48 23.99 -2.97 6.47
CA ILE A 48 24.62 -2.57 5.19
C ILE A 48 24.80 -3.77 4.26
N GLU A 49 25.21 -4.92 4.80
CA GLU A 49 25.46 -6.15 4.05
C GLU A 49 24.17 -6.79 3.51
N ALA A 50 23.07 -6.73 4.25
CA ALA A 50 21.79 -7.35 3.87
C ALA A 50 20.91 -6.44 2.98
N ARG A 51 21.22 -5.14 2.91
CA ARG A 51 20.34 -4.12 2.28
C ARG A 51 20.08 -4.39 0.79
N ALA A 52 21.12 -4.74 0.02
CA ALA A 52 20.98 -4.99 -1.42
C ALA A 52 20.04 -6.18 -1.71
N VAL A 53 20.22 -7.28 -0.99
CA VAL A 53 19.38 -8.49 -1.12
C VAL A 53 17.95 -8.21 -0.66
N GLY A 54 17.78 -7.51 0.47
CA GLY A 54 16.46 -7.14 0.97
C GLY A 54 15.68 -6.26 -0.02
N LEU A 55 16.32 -5.25 -0.60
CA LEU A 55 15.72 -4.41 -1.63
C LEU A 55 15.41 -5.17 -2.93
N ALA A 56 16.26 -6.13 -3.32
CA ALA A 56 16.00 -6.97 -4.48
C ALA A 56 14.74 -7.84 -4.28
N VAL A 57 14.59 -8.45 -3.10
CA VAL A 57 13.40 -9.25 -2.75
C VAL A 57 12.14 -8.37 -2.73
N ILE A 58 12.21 -7.18 -2.12
CA ILE A 58 11.10 -6.22 -2.11
C ILE A 58 10.65 -5.88 -3.53
N ASN A 59 11.58 -5.55 -4.42
CA ASN A 59 11.27 -5.21 -5.81
C ASN A 59 10.69 -6.40 -6.58
N ALA A 60 11.22 -7.61 -6.36
CA ALA A 60 10.70 -8.81 -6.98
C ALA A 60 9.23 -9.06 -6.57
N ILE A 61 8.92 -8.96 -5.28
CA ILE A 61 7.54 -9.10 -4.77
C ILE A 61 6.64 -7.98 -5.31
N GLY A 62 7.14 -6.74 -5.36
CA GLY A 62 6.40 -5.60 -5.92
C GLY A 62 6.01 -5.83 -7.39
N ASN A 63 6.94 -6.31 -8.20
CA ASN A 63 6.68 -6.64 -9.60
C ASN A 63 5.70 -7.81 -9.75
N LEU A 64 5.80 -8.85 -8.91
CA LEU A 64 4.84 -9.96 -8.90
C LEU A 64 3.42 -9.47 -8.56
N GLY A 65 3.28 -8.63 -7.53
CA GLY A 65 1.99 -8.04 -7.16
C GLY A 65 1.41 -7.17 -8.27
N SER A 66 2.25 -6.33 -8.90
CA SER A 66 1.85 -5.48 -10.04
C SER A 66 1.38 -6.30 -11.24
N ALA A 67 2.04 -7.43 -11.53
CA ALA A 67 1.64 -8.34 -12.61
C ALA A 67 0.35 -9.11 -12.30
N ALA A 68 0.15 -9.54 -11.05
CA ALA A 68 -1.03 -10.29 -10.64
C ALA A 68 -2.28 -9.42 -10.48
N ASN A 69 -2.12 -8.16 -10.08
CA ASN A 69 -3.24 -7.28 -9.74
C ASN A 69 -4.25 -7.06 -10.89
N PRO A 70 -3.85 -6.78 -12.15
CA PRO A 70 -4.79 -6.65 -13.26
C PRO A 70 -5.62 -7.91 -13.53
N LEU A 71 -5.06 -9.10 -13.30
CA LEU A 71 -5.78 -10.37 -13.46
C LEU A 71 -6.89 -10.50 -12.42
N VAL A 72 -6.58 -10.20 -11.15
CA VAL A 72 -7.57 -10.25 -10.07
C VAL A 72 -8.64 -9.18 -10.27
N VAL A 73 -8.25 -7.95 -10.61
CA VAL A 73 -9.17 -6.84 -10.89
C VAL A 73 -10.08 -7.16 -12.08
N GLY A 74 -9.52 -7.70 -13.16
CA GLY A 74 -10.27 -8.13 -14.34
C GLY A 74 -11.27 -9.23 -14.00
N TRP A 75 -10.81 -10.29 -13.33
CA TRP A 75 -11.68 -11.38 -12.89
C TRP A 75 -12.82 -10.90 -11.98
N LEU A 76 -12.53 -10.02 -11.00
CA LEU A 76 -13.55 -9.42 -10.15
C LEU A 76 -14.57 -8.62 -10.96
N LYS A 77 -14.11 -7.85 -11.94
CA LYS A 77 -14.98 -7.08 -12.82
C LYS A 77 -15.85 -8.02 -13.67
N ASP A 78 -15.29 -9.10 -14.20
CA ASP A 78 -16.02 -10.03 -15.08
C ASP A 78 -17.14 -10.76 -14.32
N VAL A 79 -16.89 -11.16 -13.07
CA VAL A 79 -17.87 -11.86 -12.23
C VAL A 79 -18.92 -10.92 -11.63
N THR A 80 -18.53 -9.70 -11.23
CA THR A 80 -19.44 -8.76 -10.54
C THR A 80 -20.07 -7.73 -11.47
N HIS A 81 -19.61 -7.65 -12.72
CA HIS A 81 -19.94 -6.62 -13.70
C HIS A 81 -19.69 -5.18 -13.22
N SER A 82 -18.85 -4.98 -12.20
CA SER A 82 -18.62 -3.68 -11.58
C SER A 82 -17.17 -3.51 -11.10
N TYR A 83 -16.64 -2.28 -11.25
CA TYR A 83 -15.34 -1.92 -10.69
C TYR A 83 -15.39 -1.70 -9.17
N ALA A 84 -16.57 -1.55 -8.56
CA ALA A 84 -16.69 -1.40 -7.11
C ALA A 84 -16.05 -2.57 -6.36
N ALA A 85 -16.20 -3.80 -6.86
CA ALA A 85 -15.59 -4.99 -6.28
C ALA A 85 -14.06 -4.90 -6.21
N SER A 86 -13.43 -4.36 -7.26
CA SER A 86 -11.97 -4.17 -7.31
C SER A 86 -11.48 -3.10 -6.31
N LEU A 87 -12.29 -2.05 -6.08
CA LEU A 87 -11.99 -1.02 -5.08
C LEU A 87 -12.11 -1.56 -3.65
N PHE A 88 -13.10 -2.42 -3.37
CA PHE A 88 -13.18 -3.13 -2.10
C PHE A 88 -12.02 -4.08 -1.88
N TYR A 89 -11.62 -4.83 -2.92
CA TYR A 89 -10.42 -5.65 -2.89
C TYR A 89 -9.17 -4.83 -2.53
N ALA A 90 -8.96 -3.68 -3.17
CA ALA A 90 -7.87 -2.77 -2.84
C ALA A 90 -7.95 -2.27 -1.38
N ALA A 91 -9.14 -1.89 -0.91
CA ALA A 91 -9.36 -1.44 0.46
C ALA A 91 -9.01 -2.54 1.49
N ILE A 92 -9.37 -3.80 1.22
CA ILE A 92 -9.04 -4.96 2.07
C ILE A 92 -7.53 -5.15 2.13
N LEU A 93 -6.83 -5.14 0.98
CA LEU A 93 -5.37 -5.27 0.95
C LEU A 93 -4.67 -4.13 1.70
N LEU A 94 -5.16 -2.89 1.57
CA LEU A 94 -4.64 -1.74 2.30
C LEU A 94 -4.87 -1.87 3.81
N ALA A 95 -6.00 -2.43 4.24
CA ALA A 95 -6.27 -2.69 5.65
C ALA A 95 -5.36 -3.79 6.21
N ILE A 96 -5.16 -4.88 5.46
CA ILE A 96 -4.21 -5.95 5.82
C ILE A 96 -2.79 -5.38 5.92
N GLY A 97 -2.36 -4.58 4.94
CA GLY A 97 -1.06 -3.90 4.98
C GLY A 97 -0.90 -3.01 6.20
N ALA A 98 -1.93 -2.23 6.55
CA ALA A 98 -1.91 -1.40 7.75
C ALA A 98 -1.79 -2.24 9.03
N ALA A 99 -2.53 -3.35 9.14
CA ALA A 99 -2.44 -4.25 10.27
C ALA A 99 -1.03 -4.85 10.41
N ILE A 100 -0.44 -5.32 9.31
CA ILE A 100 0.93 -5.84 9.30
C ILE A 100 1.91 -4.78 9.79
N VAL A 101 1.85 -3.55 9.26
CA VAL A 101 2.75 -2.46 9.67
C VAL A 101 2.63 -2.15 11.16
N VAL A 102 1.41 -2.14 11.72
CA VAL A 102 1.20 -1.90 13.15
C VAL A 102 1.82 -3.02 14.02
N THR A 103 1.87 -4.25 13.52
CA THR A 103 2.48 -5.37 14.25
C THR A 103 4.00 -5.46 14.12
N LEU A 104 4.61 -4.71 13.19
CA LEU A 104 6.06 -4.75 13.01
C LEU A 104 6.76 -4.08 14.20
N PRO A 105 7.68 -4.77 14.89
CA PRO A 105 8.50 -4.17 15.93
C PRO A 105 9.54 -3.26 15.27
N MET A 106 9.18 -2.00 15.07
CA MET A 106 10.13 -0.96 14.71
C MET A 106 11.05 -0.73 15.91
N GLY A 107 12.26 -1.28 15.83
CA GLY A 107 13.30 -1.05 16.83
C GLY A 107 13.48 0.44 17.05
N GLY A 108 13.36 0.89 18.31
CA GLY A 108 13.48 2.30 18.67
C GLY A 108 14.78 2.91 18.13
N PRO A 109 14.82 4.25 17.96
CA PRO A 109 15.91 4.94 17.28
C PRO A 109 17.24 4.50 17.86
N THR A 110 18.00 3.72 17.08
CA THR A 110 19.37 3.38 17.45
C THR A 110 20.15 4.68 17.39
N ARG A 111 20.37 5.26 18.57
CA ARG A 111 21.21 6.43 18.82
C ARG A 111 22.66 6.08 18.46
N ARG A 112 22.99 6.03 17.16
CA ARG A 112 24.33 5.91 16.58
C ARG A 112 24.40 6.99 15.50
N ALA A 113 25.19 8.06 15.57
CA ALA A 113 26.43 8.25 16.30
C ALA A 113 26.56 9.72 16.74
N ALA A 114 26.67 9.92 18.05
CA ALA A 114 27.65 10.87 18.57
C ALA A 114 28.97 10.09 18.63
N ARG A 115 29.80 10.21 17.61
CA ARG A 115 31.25 10.02 17.74
C ARG A 115 31.93 11.14 16.94
N PRO A 116 32.87 11.87 17.56
CA PRO A 116 33.55 13.03 16.97
C PRO A 116 34.43 12.65 15.78
#